data_AF-A0A2W1BDS6-F1
#
_entry.id   AF-A0A2W1BDS6-F1
#
_cell.length_a   1.000
_cell.length_b   1.000
_cell.length_c   1.000
_cell.angle_alpha   90.00
_cell.angle_beta   90.00
_cell.angle_gamma   90.00
#
_symmetry.space_group_name_H-M   'P 1'
#
loop_
_entity.id
_entity.type
_entity.pdbx_description
1 polymer ?
#
loop_
_entity_poly.entity_id
_entity_poly.type
_entity_poly.pdbx_seq_one_letter_code
_entity_poly.pdbx_strand_id
1 'polypeptide(L)' 'MAEQGTPVELYIYDLTNGLASLLSPTILGRQIEGVWHTAIVVYQREFFYGGGGITSCAPVSTALLR' A
#
# COMPACT_ATOMS: atom_id res chain seq x y z
N MET A 1 4.86 16.97 -31.35
CA MET A 1 3.80 16.19 -30.67
C MET A 1 4.38 15.87 -29.30
N ALA A 2 4.01 16.60 -28.25
CA ALA A 2 4.56 16.32 -26.92
C ALA A 2 3.97 15.01 -26.44
N GLU A 3 4.82 14.03 -26.10
CA GLU A 3 4.37 12.82 -25.44
C GLU A 3 3.80 13.22 -24.07
N GLN A 4 2.47 13.16 -23.93
CA GLN A 4 1.82 13.37 -22.65
C GLN A 4 2.00 12.09 -21.84
N GLY A 5 2.83 12.17 -20.80
CA GLY A 5 3.04 11.05 -19.88
C GLY A 5 1.75 10.70 -19.13
N THR A 6 1.58 9.43 -18.79
CA THR A 6 0.51 8.98 -17.87
C THR A 6 0.96 9.23 -16.43
N PRO A 7 0.13 9.87 -15.57
CA PRO A 7 0.45 9.98 -14.15
C PRO A 7 0.48 8.59 -13.50
N VAL A 8 1.51 8.35 -12.71
CA VAL A 8 1.70 7.13 -11.91
C VAL A 8 1.81 7.54 -10.45
N GLU A 9 0.93 7.00 -9.62
CA GLU A 9 0.88 7.28 -8.19
C GLU A 9 1.33 6.06 -7.39
N LEU A 10 1.98 6.30 -6.25
CA LEU A 10 2.31 5.26 -5.29
C LEU A 10 1.38 5.40 -4.09
N TYR A 11 0.51 4.43 -3.89
CA TYR A 11 -0.32 4.34 -2.69
C TYR A 11 0.45 3.61 -1.60
N ILE A 12 0.36 4.12 -0.37
CA ILE A 12 1.04 3.60 0.81
C ILE A 12 -0.01 3.41 1.90
N TYR A 13 -0.05 2.22 2.47
CA TYR A 13 -1.01 1.80 3.48
C TYR A 13 -0.29 1.29 4.72
N ASP A 14 -0.72 1.71 5.90
CA ASP A 14 -0.33 1.04 7.15
C ASP A 14 -1.32 -0.09 7.44
N LEU A 15 -0.87 -1.34 7.25
CA LEU A 15 -1.68 -2.53 7.52
C LEU A 15 -2.08 -2.68 8.98
N THR A 16 -1.43 -1.94 9.88
CA THR A 16 -1.76 -1.97 11.32
C THR A 16 -2.69 -0.85 11.76
N ASN A 17 -3.07 0.06 10.87
CA ASN A 17 -3.89 1.23 11.21
C ASN A 17 -3.36 2.01 12.42
N GLY A 18 -2.04 2.22 12.48
CA GLY A 18 -1.34 2.91 13.55
C GLY A 18 -0.96 2.04 14.74
N LEU A 19 -1.44 0.80 14.85
CA LEU A 19 -1.16 -0.06 16.01
C LEU A 19 0.32 -0.46 16.10
N ALA A 20 1.04 -0.58 14.98
CA ALA A 20 2.48 -0.85 15.02
C ALA A 20 3.24 0.24 15.78
N SER A 21 2.87 1.51 15.58
CA SER A 21 3.49 2.63 16.29
C SER A 21 3.29 2.56 17.81
N LEU A 22 2.18 1.98 18.27
CA LEU A 22 1.85 1.88 19.68
C LEU A 22 2.41 0.60 20.34
N LEU A 23 2.32 -0.53 19.65
CA LEU A 23 2.52 -1.86 20.24
C LEU A 23 3.90 -2.46 19.96
N SER A 24 4.64 -1.92 18.97
CA SER A 24 5.90 -2.51 18.52
C SER A 24 6.99 -2.63 19.60
N PRO A 25 7.20 -1.66 20.53
CA PRO A 25 8.20 -1.84 21.58
C PRO A 25 7.93 -3.06 22.45
N THR A 26 6.67 -3.29 22.78
CA THR A 26 6.25 -4.38 23.67
C THR A 26 6.31 -5.74 22.97
N ILE A 27 5.88 -5.80 21.70
CA ILE A 27 5.79 -7.07 20.95
C ILE A 27 7.13 -7.45 20.32
N LEU A 28 7.85 -6.47 19.75
CA LEU A 28 9.05 -6.70 18.95
C LEU A 28 10.34 -6.30 19.68
N GLY A 29 10.24 -5.65 20.84
CA GLY A 29 11.41 -5.07 21.54
C GLY A 29 12.01 -3.86 20.81
N ARG A 30 11.34 -3.35 19.77
CA ARG A 30 11.81 -2.22 18.94
C ARG A 30 10.65 -1.38 18.46
N GLN A 31 10.86 -0.07 18.38
CA GLN A 31 9.90 0.85 17.78
C GLN A 31 9.90 0.72 16.25
N ILE A 32 8.72 0.58 15.65
CA ILE A 32 8.47 0.75 14.22
C ILE A 32 7.24 1.63 14.01
N GLU A 33 7.20 2.39 12.92
CA GLU A 33 6.12 3.37 12.66
C GLU A 33 4.86 2.72 12.06
N GLY A 34 5.00 1.62 11.35
CA GLY A 34 3.93 1.00 10.57
C GLY A 34 4.35 -0.32 9.95
N VAL A 35 3.37 -1.09 9.47
CA VAL A 35 3.63 -2.21 8.55
C VAL A 35 3.11 -1.79 7.19
N TRP A 36 4.03 -1.37 6.33
CA TRP A 36 3.69 -0.72 5.07
C TRP A 36 3.35 -1.72 3.97
N HIS A 37 2.20 -1.52 3.33
CA HIS A 37 1.85 -2.11 2.04
C HIS A 37 1.78 -1.02 0.98
N THR A 38 2.21 -1.31 -0.23
CA THR A 38 2.21 -0.33 -1.33
C THR A 38 1.60 -0.89 -2.60
N ALA A 39 1.02 0.01 -3.39
CA ALA A 39 0.44 -0.30 -4.68
C ALA A 39 0.72 0.82 -5.68
N ILE A 40 0.86 0.46 -6.96
CA ILE A 40 0.99 1.42 -8.05
C ILE A 40 -0.40 1.69 -8.62
N VAL A 41 -0.75 2.97 -8.74
CA VAL A 41 -1.98 3.39 -9.39
C VAL A 41 -1.65 4.08 -10.71
N VAL A 42 -2.15 3.51 -11.79
CA VAL A 42 -2.00 4.03 -13.15
C VAL A 42 -3.20 3.56 -13.98
N TYR A 43 -3.65 4.36 -14.94
CA TYR A 43 -4.82 4.03 -15.78
C TYR A 43 -6.09 3.71 -14.97
N GLN A 44 -6.33 4.45 -13.88
CA GLN A 44 -7.48 4.23 -12.98
C GLN A 44 -7.57 2.79 -12.45
N ARG A 45 -6.41 2.15 -12.27
CA ARG A 45 -6.29 0.79 -11.75
C ARG A 45 -5.12 0.72 -10.78
N GLU A 46 -5.35 0.00 -9.69
CA GLU A 46 -4.36 -0.25 -8.66
C GLU A 46 -3.73 -1.62 -8.88
N PHE A 47 -2.40 -1.69 -8.83
CA PHE A 47 -1.60 -2.88 -9.05
C PHE A 47 -0.71 -3.14 -7.83
N PHE A 48 -0.73 -4.36 -7.33
CA PHE A 48 0.08 -4.77 -6.19
C PHE A 48 0.52 -6.22 -6.31
N TYR A 49 1.52 -6.59 -5.51
CA TYR A 49 2.03 -7.95 -5.43
C TYR A 49 1.75 -8.53 -4.05
N GLY A 50 1.30 -9.79 -4.01
CA GLY A 50 1.01 -10.50 -2.77
C GLY A 50 1.08 -12.03 -2.93
N GLY A 51 0.49 -12.77 -2.00
CA GLY A 51 0.56 -14.24 -1.99
C GLY A 51 -0.02 -14.92 -3.25
N GLY A 52 -0.92 -14.25 -3.97
CA GLY A 52 -1.46 -14.72 -5.25
C GLY A 52 -0.68 -14.25 -6.49
N GLY A 53 0.47 -13.59 -6.32
CA GLY A 53 1.22 -12.96 -7.42
C GLY A 53 0.78 -11.53 -7.70
N ILE A 54 0.91 -11.10 -8.95
CA ILE A 54 0.52 -9.75 -9.40
C ILE A 54 -0.99 -9.69 -9.53
N THR A 55 -1.62 -8.77 -8.79
CA THR A 55 -3.07 -8.59 -8.76
C THR A 55 -3.42 -7.13 -9.01
N SER A 56 -4.67 -6.86 -9.43
CA SER A 56 -5.17 -5.50 -9.59
C SER A 56 -6.65 -5.36 -9.24
N CYS A 57 -7.04 -4.17 -8.82
CA CYS A 57 -8.40 -3.81 -8.43
C CYS A 57 -8.72 -2.36 -8.82
N ALA A 58 -9.94 -1.89 -8.52
CA ALA A 58 -10.24 -0.46 -8.61
C ALA A 58 -9.41 0.30 -7.56
N PRO A 59 -9.02 1.56 -7.81
CA PRO A 59 -8.27 2.35 -6.83
C PRO A 59 -9.00 2.41 -5.48
N VAL A 60 -8.26 2.33 -4.38
CA VAL A 60 -8.80 2.40 -3.01
C VAL A 60 -9.73 1.21 -2.66
N SER A 61 -9.84 0.20 -3.52
CA SER A 61 -10.67 -0.99 -3.30
C SER A 61 -9.88 -2.21 -2.84
N THR A 62 -8.56 -2.09 -2.69
CA THR A 62 -7.74 -3.15 -2.10
C THR A 62 -8.31 -3.50 -0.74
N ALA A 63 -8.68 -4.78 -0.56
CA ALA A 63 -9.36 -5.29 0.64
C ALA A 63 -8.57 -5.06 1.96
N LEU A 64 -7.35 -4.54 1.86
CA LEU A 64 -6.49 -4.12 2.96
C LEU A 64 -6.95 -2.82 3.63
N LEU A 65 -7.92 -2.11 3.05
CA LEU A 65 -8.58 -0.92 3.62
C LEU A 65 -9.93 -1.20 4.31
N ARG A 66 -10.37 -2.47 4.39
CA ARG A 66 -11.63 -2.86 5.03
C ARG A 66 -11.42 -3.48 6.41
#